data_AF-A0A954TTF8-F1
#
_entry.id   AF-A0A954TTF8-F1
#
_cell.length_a   1.000
_cell.length_b   1.000
_cell.length_c   1.000
_cell.angle_alpha   90.00
_cell.angle_beta   90.00
_cell.angle_gamma   90.00
#
_symmetry.space_group_name_H-M   'P 1'
#
loop_
_entity.id
_entity.type
_entity.pdbx_description
1 polymer ?
#
loop_
_entity_poly.entity_id
_entity_poly.type
_entity_poly.pdbx_seq_one_letter_code
_entity_poly.pdbx_strand_id
1 'polypeptide(L)'
;MSDRWINQEWNDVCNRLQRCAESHDSTTLKNRAEQFADQPPPESYQEVLNRVSDAANLAIGLLENEKDAKREPFDPKHGIVDAIDEGVMESFPASDPSTKY
;
A
#
# COMPACT_ATOMS: atom_id res chain seq x y z
N MET A 1 -9.92 -24.19 19.21
CA MET A 1 -10.93 -23.11 18.99
C MET A 1 -10.30 -21.89 18.30
N SER A 2 -9.04 -21.58 18.58
CA SER A 2 -8.26 -20.54 17.90
C SER A 2 -7.99 -20.84 16.41
N ASP A 3 -8.02 -22.11 16.03
CA ASP A 3 -7.66 -22.59 14.69
C ASP A 3 -8.59 -22.07 13.59
N ARG A 4 -9.88 -21.87 13.89
CA ARG A 4 -10.84 -21.42 12.87
C ARG A 4 -10.56 -19.98 12.44
N TRP A 5 -10.22 -19.12 13.38
CA TRP A 5 -9.88 -17.73 13.11
C TRP A 5 -8.54 -17.65 12.36
N ILE A 6 -7.53 -18.41 12.79
CA ILE A 6 -6.21 -18.44 12.14
C ILE A 6 -6.33 -18.87 10.67
N ASN A 7 -7.09 -19.93 10.38
CA ASN A 7 -7.33 -20.38 9.01
C ASN A 7 -8.11 -19.34 8.20
N GLN A 8 -9.05 -18.63 8.81
CA GLN A 8 -9.83 -17.61 8.13
C GLN A 8 -8.95 -16.40 7.76
N GLU A 9 -8.10 -15.94 8.67
CA GLU A 9 -7.17 -14.85 8.38
C GLU A 9 -6.10 -15.25 7.38
N TRP A 10 -5.56 -16.47 7.47
CA TRP A 10 -4.62 -16.96 6.48
C TRP A 10 -5.21 -16.92 5.07
N ASN A 11 -6.45 -17.39 4.92
CA ASN A 11 -7.17 -17.30 3.65
C ASN A 11 -7.40 -15.86 3.19
N ASP A 12 -7.76 -14.93 4.09
CA ASP A 12 -7.97 -13.53 3.71
C ASP A 12 -6.66 -12.86 3.25
N VAL A 13 -5.55 -13.15 3.92
CA VAL A 13 -4.21 -12.67 3.53
C VAL A 13 -3.83 -13.18 2.14
N CYS A 14 -3.97 -14.48 1.89
CA CYS A 14 -3.66 -15.07 0.58
C CYS A 14 -4.54 -14.47 -0.52
N ASN A 15 -5.84 -14.30 -0.27
CA ASN A 15 -6.77 -13.68 -1.23
C ASN A 15 -6.39 -12.22 -1.54
N ARG A 16 -6.02 -11.43 -0.52
CA ARG A 16 -5.61 -10.03 -0.70
C ARG A 16 -4.30 -9.94 -1.49
N LEU A 17 -3.34 -10.82 -1.20
CA LEU A 17 -2.07 -10.86 -1.92
C LEU A 17 -2.27 -11.23 -3.39
N GLN A 18 -3.13 -12.22 -3.67
CA GLN A 18 -3.49 -12.60 -5.04
C GLN A 18 -4.17 -11.46 -5.80
N ARG A 19 -5.15 -10.78 -5.20
CA ARG A 19 -5.80 -9.61 -5.83
C ARG A 19 -4.80 -8.50 -6.12
N CYS A 20 -3.86 -8.26 -5.21
CA CYS A 20 -2.78 -7.30 -5.43
C CYS A 20 -1.93 -7.74 -6.62
N ALA A 21 -1.50 -8.99 -6.68
CA ALA A 21 -0.73 -9.52 -7.81
C ALA A 21 -1.51 -9.53 -9.15
N GLU A 22 -2.83 -9.75 -9.13
CA GLU A 22 -3.71 -9.66 -10.32
C GLU A 22 -3.78 -8.25 -10.89
N SER A 23 -3.77 -7.23 -10.02
CA SER A 23 -3.74 -5.83 -10.44
C SER A 23 -2.41 -5.43 -11.11
N HIS A 24 -1.36 -6.25 -10.96
CA HIS A 24 -0.08 -6.04 -11.62
C HIS A 24 0.10 -7.00 -12.81
N ASP A 25 0.63 -6.49 -13.93
CA ASP A 25 0.78 -7.27 -15.17
C ASP A 25 2.05 -8.15 -15.20
N SER A 26 2.67 -8.38 -14.04
CA SER A 26 3.93 -9.11 -13.93
C SER A 26 3.70 -10.56 -13.51
N THR A 27 4.03 -11.48 -14.40
CA THR A 27 3.96 -12.94 -14.18
C THR A 27 4.86 -13.40 -13.04
N THR A 28 5.99 -12.73 -12.79
CA THR A 28 6.88 -13.07 -11.66
C THR A 28 6.23 -12.78 -10.31
N LEU A 29 5.39 -11.74 -10.24
CA LEU A 29 4.68 -11.36 -9.03
C LEU A 29 3.52 -12.30 -8.73
N LYS A 30 2.78 -12.71 -9.77
CA LYS A 30 1.74 -13.73 -9.68
C LYS A 30 2.31 -15.05 -9.14
N ASN A 31 3.42 -15.52 -9.71
CA ASN A 31 4.10 -16.72 -9.23
C ASN A 31 4.57 -16.61 -7.76
N ARG A 32 5.05 -15.43 -7.34
CA ARG A 32 5.46 -15.20 -5.94
C ARG A 32 4.27 -15.22 -4.98
N ALA A 33 3.14 -14.63 -5.38
CA ALA A 33 1.91 -14.65 -4.59
C ALA A 33 1.34 -16.07 -4.47
N GLU A 34 1.37 -16.86 -5.55
CA GLU A 34 0.98 -18.28 -5.53
C GLU A 34 1.89 -19.11 -4.61
N GLN A 35 3.21 -18.95 -4.72
CA GLN A 35 4.16 -19.62 -3.83
C GLN A 35 3.97 -19.26 -2.35
N PHE A 36 3.46 -18.06 -2.06
CA PHE A 36 3.11 -17.66 -0.71
C PHE A 36 1.81 -18.32 -0.23
N ALA A 37 0.81 -18.43 -1.11
CA ALA A 37 -0.45 -19.08 -0.82
C ALA A 37 -0.34 -20.61 -0.63
N ASP A 38 0.63 -21.25 -1.29
CA ASP A 38 0.92 -22.69 -1.14
C ASP A 38 1.55 -23.07 0.21
N GLN A 39 1.93 -22.08 1.03
CA GLN A 39 2.53 -22.36 2.32
C GLN A 39 1.49 -22.88 3.32
N PRO A 40 1.91 -23.78 4.25
CA PRO A 40 0.99 -24.31 5.24
C PRO A 40 0.45 -23.19 6.13
N PRO A 41 -0.83 -23.27 6.53
CA PRO A 41 -1.41 -22.29 7.42
C PRO A 41 -0.64 -22.26 8.75
N PRO A 42 -0.40 -21.07 9.32
CA PRO A 42 0.28 -20.93 10.60
C PRO A 42 -0.51 -21.60 11.73
N GLU A 43 0.20 -22.11 12.75
CA GLU A 43 -0.42 -22.79 13.90
C GLU A 43 -0.61 -21.82 15.09
N SER A 44 0.13 -20.72 15.09
CA SER A 44 0.11 -19.71 16.14
C SER A 44 -0.26 -18.32 15.61
N TYR A 45 -0.91 -17.53 16.47
CA TYR A 45 -1.19 -16.12 16.19
C TYR A 45 0.08 -15.31 15.87
N GLN A 46 1.19 -15.60 16.55
CA GLN A 46 2.46 -14.91 16.27
C GLN A 46 2.97 -15.21 14.86
N GLU A 47 2.81 -16.46 14.40
CA GLU A 47 3.18 -16.82 13.04
C GLU A 47 2.28 -16.12 12.03
N VAL A 48 0.96 -16.01 12.28
CA VAL A 48 0.06 -15.21 11.44
C VAL A 48 0.58 -13.79 11.27
N LEU A 49 0.96 -13.12 12.36
CA LEU A 49 1.48 -11.75 12.30
C LEU A 49 2.77 -11.65 11.49
N ASN A 50 3.70 -12.57 11.70
CA ASN A 50 4.95 -12.62 10.93
C ASN A 50 4.66 -12.81 9.44
N ARG A 51 3.79 -13.76 9.09
CA ARG A 51 3.40 -14.02 7.70
C ARG A 51 2.66 -12.84 7.06
N VAL A 52 1.79 -12.16 7.81
CA VAL A 52 1.13 -10.93 7.35
C VAL A 52 2.16 -9.85 7.05
N SER A 53 3.18 -9.71 7.91
CA SER A 53 4.26 -8.74 7.68
C SER A 53 5.08 -9.09 6.44
N ASP A 54 5.36 -10.37 6.20
CA ASP A 54 6.07 -10.84 5.00
C ASP A 54 5.24 -10.56 3.74
N ALA A 55 3.93 -10.84 3.79
CA ALA A 55 3.01 -10.55 2.69
C ALA A 55 2.92 -9.05 2.39
N ALA A 56 2.90 -8.20 3.43
CA ALA A 56 2.89 -6.75 3.28
C ALA A 56 4.22 -6.24 2.67
N ASN A 57 5.36 -6.75 3.12
CA ASN A 57 6.66 -6.41 2.56
C ASN A 57 6.77 -6.81 1.09
N LEU A 58 6.25 -8.00 0.73
CA LEU A 58 6.16 -8.43 -0.66
C LEU A 58 5.33 -7.45 -1.48
N ALA A 59 4.13 -7.07 -0.99
CA ALA A 59 3.24 -6.11 -1.64
C ALA A 59 3.88 -4.72 -1.83
N ILE A 60 4.59 -4.21 -0.82
CA ILE A 60 5.32 -2.93 -0.90
C ILE A 60 6.40 -3.01 -1.99
N GLY A 61 7.16 -4.11 -2.03
CA GLY A 61 8.13 -4.34 -3.09
C GLY A 61 7.53 -4.37 -4.50
N LEU A 62 6.25 -4.75 -4.66
CA LEU A 62 5.54 -4.68 -5.95
C LEU A 62 5.31 -3.22 -6.37
N LEU A 63 4.88 -2.37 -5.42
CA LEU A 63 4.60 -0.95 -5.66
C LEU A 63 5.87 -0.15 -6.01
N GLU A 64 7.00 -0.48 -5.36
CA GLU A 64 8.27 0.21 -5.63
C GLU A 64 8.81 -0.11 -7.02
N ASN A 65 8.74 -1.37 -7.47
CA ASN A 65 9.17 -1.76 -8.81
C ASN A 65 8.37 -1.06 -9.93
N GLU A 66 7.09 -0.74 -9.70
CA GLU A 66 6.31 0.07 -10.65
C GLU A 66 6.74 1.53 -10.69
N LYS A 67 7.15 2.11 -9.57
CA LYS A 67 7.60 3.52 -9.53
C LYS A 67 8.90 3.73 -10.30
N ASP A 68 9.79 2.74 -10.30
CA ASP A 68 11.00 2.79 -11.11
C ASP A 68 10.73 2.47 -12.60
N ALA A 69 9.72 1.66 -12.93
CA ALA A 69 9.29 1.44 -14.31
C ALA A 69 8.55 2.65 -14.95
N LYS A 70 7.97 3.54 -14.13
CA LYS A 70 7.34 4.79 -14.57
C LYS A 70 8.24 6.03 -14.44
N ARG A 71 9.49 5.86 -14.01
CA ARG A 71 10.49 6.91 -14.19
C ARG A 71 10.88 6.95 -15.67
N GLU A 72 10.06 7.66 -16.43
CA GLU A 72 10.47 8.19 -17.73
C GLU A 72 11.88 8.79 -17.58
N PRO A 73 12.83 8.48 -18.49
CA PRO A 73 14.14 9.09 -18.45
C PRO A 73 13.95 10.61 -18.44
N PHE A 74 14.46 11.26 -17.39
CA PHE A 74 14.42 12.70 -17.20
C PHE A 74 14.82 13.39 -18.51
N ASP A 75 13.83 13.94 -19.23
CA ASP A 75 14.07 14.74 -20.43
C ASP A 75 14.38 16.17 -19.97
N PRO A 76 15.65 16.62 -20.05
CA PRO A 76 16.03 17.95 -19.59
C PRO A 76 15.36 19.08 -20.38
N LYS A 77 14.68 18.77 -21.50
CA LYS A 77 13.93 19.73 -22.32
C LYS A 77 12.50 19.98 -21.84
N HIS A 78 11.91 19.06 -21.07
CA HIS A 78 10.53 19.15 -20.56
C HIS A 78 10.51 19.32 -19.05
N GLY A 79 11.29 20.28 -18.55
CA GLY A 79 11.32 20.67 -17.14
C GLY A 79 9.97 21.21 -16.67
N ILE A 80 9.04 20.31 -16.34
CA ILE A 80 7.87 20.63 -15.52
C ILE A 80 8.34 20.52 -14.08
N VAL A 81 9.00 21.60 -13.65
CA VAL A 81 8.97 21.99 -12.25
C VAL A 81 7.57 22.56 -12.06
N ASP A 82 6.58 21.71 -11.77
CA ASP A 82 5.36 22.22 -11.15
C ASP A 82 5.80 22.72 -9.77
N ALA A 83 6.11 24.01 -9.75
CA ALA A 83 6.36 24.79 -8.58
C ALA A 83 5.21 24.50 -7.61
N ILE A 84 5.54 23.85 -6.50
CA ILE A 84 4.66 23.81 -5.34
C ILE A 84 4.54 25.27 -4.90
N ASP A 85 3.45 25.91 -5.29
CA ASP A 85 3.04 27.22 -4.81
C ASP A 85 2.47 27.02 -3.40
N GLU A 86 3.36 26.95 -2.41
CA GLU A 86 3.04 26.98 -0.97
C GLU A 86 2.57 28.39 -0.56
N GLY A 87 1.49 28.86 -1.20
CA GLY A 87 1.09 30.27 -1.20
C GLY A 87 -0.42 30.49 -1.03
N VAL A 88 -1.12 29.71 -0.21
CA VAL A 88 -2.51 30.08 0.18
C VAL A 88 -2.59 30.44 1.66
N MET A 89 -2.34 31.73 1.86
CA MET A 89 -2.69 32.60 2.98
C MET A 89 -3.85 32.09 3.87
N GLU A 90 -3.55 31.71 5.10
CA GLU A 90 -4.50 31.69 6.21
C GLU A 90 -4.91 33.14 6.56
N SER A 91 -5.91 33.68 5.88
CA SER A 91 -6.64 34.85 6.37
C SER A 91 -7.88 34.37 7.11
N PHE A 92 -7.73 34.14 8.42
CA PHE A 92 -8.87 34.04 9.32
C PHE A 92 -9.54 35.42 9.38
N PRO A 93 -10.81 35.58 8.97
CA PRO A 93 -11.56 36.75 9.39
C PRO A 93 -11.83 36.60 10.89
N ALA A 94 -11.04 37.33 11.69
CA ALA A 94 -11.40 37.64 13.07
C ALA A 94 -12.67 38.51 13.06
N SER A 95 -13.84 37.87 12.93
CA SER A 95 -15.13 38.51 13.19
C SER A 95 -15.34 38.59 14.70
N ASP A 96 -14.89 39.71 15.26
CA ASP A 96 -15.22 40.20 16.59
C ASP A 96 -16.74 40.17 16.81
N PRO A 97 -17.28 39.53 17.88
CA PRO A 97 -18.71 39.57 18.15
C PRO A 97 -19.15 41.00 18.50
N SER A 98 -20.00 41.60 17.65
CA SER A 98 -20.63 42.89 17.91
C SER A 98 -21.39 42.86 19.25
N THR A 99 -20.80 43.47 20.28
CA THR A 99 -21.50 43.80 21.52
C THR A 99 -22.37 45.03 21.24
N LYS A 100 -23.69 44.83 21.13
CA LYS A 100 -24.65 45.93 21.20
C LYS A 100 -25.30 45.93 22.58
N TYR A 101 -25.03 47.01 23.31
CA TYR A 101 -25.85 47.52 24.42
C TYR A 101 -27.14 48.15 23.88
#